data_AF-A0A2T1N5Z5-F1
#
_entry.id   AF-A0A2T1N5Z5-F1
#
_cell.length_a   1.000
_cell.length_b   1.000
_cell.length_c   1.000
_cell.angle_alpha   90.00
_cell.angle_beta   90.00
_cell.angle_gamma   90.00
#
_symmetry.space_group_name_H-M   'P 1'
#
loop_
_entity.id
_entity.type
_entity.pdbx_description
1 polymer ?
#
loop_
_entity_poly.entity_id
_entity_poly.type
_entity_poly.pdbx_seq_one_letter_code
_entity_poly.pdbx_strand_id
1 'polypeptide(L)'
;MRKKIFLTAALIAASFTTFAQVGVGTTDPKAGLDITSDKGMLLPRIADHTSLTPVDGTLDANEAGLQVYDTTTNKVMLWDGTAWVASATGTAKFVDGTTPADAVFTDGKVGIGIEAPSEQFHIYNESGAFSLLESNTSVAGLYIRTNNTNSTTLMQLNQGTDYWRTRFYSSLGPSGNSYGIGFNQILPSMFLIQSDGNIAIGQSSATQKLEIAGNAKLEELYYGGVIRDHRFSNKLILFSSSLATELHSAGSTGILFKDNANNELARISNEGNFGIGTTSPVAKLDVNGAIKVGDAVATPVAGMIAYGDKGSGIGFYGYTGGAWVKLH
;
A
#
# COMPACT_ATOMS: atom_id res chain seq x y z
N MET A 1 13.31 98.16 -35.91
CA MET A 1 12.32 97.07 -35.86
C MET A 1 12.91 95.65 -35.99
N ARG A 2 14.12 95.43 -36.56
CA ARG A 2 14.69 94.08 -36.78
C ARG A 2 15.16 93.30 -35.54
N LYS A 3 15.55 93.94 -34.43
CA LYS A 3 16.01 93.24 -33.21
C LYS A 3 14.89 92.57 -32.40
N LYS A 4 13.65 93.07 -32.48
CA LYS A 4 12.51 92.48 -31.75
C LYS A 4 12.02 91.18 -32.41
N ILE A 5 12.08 91.09 -33.74
CA ILE A 5 11.68 89.89 -34.50
C ILE A 5 12.63 88.70 -34.24
N PHE A 6 13.93 88.95 -34.09
CA PHE A 6 14.90 87.90 -33.76
C PHE A 6 14.70 87.32 -32.35
N LEU A 7 14.34 88.16 -31.38
CA LEU A 7 14.10 87.70 -30.01
C LEU A 7 12.81 86.88 -29.91
N THR A 8 11.77 87.25 -30.67
CA THR A 8 10.51 86.49 -30.74
C THR A 8 10.67 85.17 -31.51
N ALA A 9 11.44 85.16 -32.60
CA ALA A 9 11.75 83.93 -33.33
C ALA A 9 12.62 82.96 -32.51
N ALA A 10 13.56 83.47 -31.72
CA ALA A 10 14.35 82.67 -30.78
C ALA A 10 13.50 82.09 -29.63
N LEU A 11 12.47 82.82 -29.16
CA LEU A 11 11.54 82.34 -28.14
C LEU A 11 10.61 81.24 -28.67
N ILE A 12 10.19 81.32 -29.94
CA ILE A 12 9.32 80.34 -30.59
C ILE A 12 10.11 79.08 -30.99
N ALA A 13 11.39 79.22 -31.34
CA ALA A 13 12.29 78.09 -31.59
C ALA A 13 12.72 77.33 -30.31
N ALA A 14 12.49 77.92 -29.12
CA ALA A 14 12.64 77.27 -27.82
C ALA A 14 11.33 76.59 -27.35
N SER A 15 10.45 76.23 -28.28
CA SER A 15 9.32 75.33 -28.00
C SER A 15 9.87 73.94 -27.72
N PHE A 16 10.25 73.72 -26.47
CA PHE A 16 10.52 72.39 -25.96
C PHE A 16 9.26 71.55 -26.19
N THR A 17 9.38 70.45 -26.93
CA THR A 17 8.45 69.34 -26.80
C THR A 17 8.60 68.82 -25.37
N THR A 18 7.85 69.40 -24.44
CA THR A 18 7.78 68.87 -23.08
C THR A 18 7.08 67.53 -23.17
N PHE A 19 7.82 66.44 -23.01
CA PHE A 19 7.21 65.13 -22.78
C PHE A 19 6.29 65.26 -21.57
N ALA A 20 5.04 64.82 -21.68
CA ALA A 20 4.02 64.90 -20.62
C ALA A 20 4.29 63.97 -19.42
N GLN A 21 5.54 63.55 -19.23
CA GLN A 21 5.98 62.62 -18.21
C GLN A 21 6.28 63.40 -16.93
N VAL A 22 5.75 62.92 -15.82
CA VAL A 22 6.03 63.47 -14.49
C VAL A 22 7.04 62.56 -13.80
N GLY A 23 8.27 63.03 -13.66
CA GLY A 23 9.28 62.39 -12.82
C GLY A 23 9.23 62.97 -11.40
N VAL A 24 9.12 62.12 -10.39
CA VAL A 24 9.28 62.49 -8.98
C VAL A 24 10.52 61.81 -8.43
N GLY A 25 11.57 62.58 -8.16
CA GLY A 25 12.86 62.05 -7.70
C GLY A 25 13.76 61.48 -8.81
N THR A 26 13.37 61.61 -10.09
CA THR A 26 14.19 61.27 -11.26
C THR A 26 14.12 62.37 -12.32
N THR A 27 15.24 62.63 -13.00
CA THR A 27 15.33 63.58 -14.12
C THR A 27 15.16 62.92 -15.49
N ASP A 28 15.02 61.60 -15.54
CA ASP A 28 14.87 60.80 -16.77
C ASP A 28 13.75 59.76 -16.57
N PRO A 29 12.49 60.22 -16.45
CA PRO A 29 11.34 59.35 -16.18
C PRO A 29 11.13 58.34 -17.32
N LYS A 30 10.86 57.08 -16.97
CA LYS A 30 10.65 55.98 -17.92
C LYS A 30 9.19 55.66 -18.21
N ALA A 31 8.26 56.36 -17.57
CA ALA A 31 6.82 56.21 -17.75
C ALA A 31 6.10 57.57 -17.66
N GLY A 32 4.78 57.59 -17.91
CA GLY A 32 3.96 58.80 -17.77
C GLY A 32 4.03 59.41 -16.36
N LEU A 33 4.14 58.56 -15.33
CA LEU A 33 4.52 58.93 -13.97
C LEU A 33 5.61 57.96 -13.51
N ASP A 34 6.79 58.47 -13.18
CA ASP A 34 7.91 57.68 -12.66
C ASP A 34 8.37 58.25 -11.31
N ILE A 35 8.26 57.43 -10.26
CA ILE A 35 8.57 57.82 -8.89
C ILE A 35 9.77 57.02 -8.42
N THR A 36 10.90 57.69 -8.26
CA THR A 36 12.13 57.12 -7.69
C THR A 36 12.34 57.69 -6.29
N SER A 37 12.04 56.91 -5.26
CA SER A 37 12.06 57.36 -3.86
C SER A 37 12.29 56.19 -2.90
N ASP A 38 13.00 56.43 -1.79
CA ASP A 38 13.09 55.52 -0.65
C ASP A 38 11.87 55.63 0.30
N LYS A 39 11.02 56.64 0.08
CA LYS A 39 9.71 56.83 0.70
C LYS A 39 8.65 56.27 -0.23
N GLY A 40 7.80 55.38 0.27
CA GLY A 40 6.71 54.80 -0.51
C GLY A 40 5.66 55.83 -0.98
N MET A 41 4.71 55.38 -1.81
CA MET A 41 3.58 56.19 -2.25
C MET A 41 2.38 56.01 -1.30
N LEU A 42 1.83 57.10 -0.79
CA LEU A 42 0.52 57.09 -0.14
C LEU A 42 -0.57 57.28 -1.20
N LEU A 43 -1.42 56.28 -1.37
CA LEU A 43 -2.63 56.40 -2.19
C LEU A 43 -3.64 57.36 -1.55
N PRO A 44 -4.55 57.95 -2.33
CA PRO A 44 -5.68 58.70 -1.80
C PRO A 44 -6.43 57.87 -0.75
N ARG A 45 -6.58 58.44 0.46
CA ARG A 45 -7.24 57.76 1.58
C ARG A 45 -8.69 58.21 1.67
N ILE A 46 -9.61 57.26 1.61
CA ILE A 46 -11.06 57.52 1.70
C ILE A 46 -11.67 56.63 2.79
N ALA A 47 -12.73 57.10 3.44
CA ALA A 47 -13.43 56.31 4.46
C ALA A 47 -14.22 55.14 3.84
N ASP A 48 -14.83 55.38 2.69
CA ASP A 48 -15.61 54.39 1.93
C ASP A 48 -15.28 54.54 0.45
N HIS A 49 -14.64 53.52 -0.13
CA HIS A 49 -14.30 53.51 -1.55
C HIS A 49 -15.52 53.57 -2.48
N THR A 50 -16.71 53.12 -2.04
CA THR A 50 -17.92 53.11 -2.87
C THR A 50 -18.53 54.49 -3.08
N SER A 51 -18.16 55.48 -2.24
CA SER A 51 -18.64 56.86 -2.37
C SER A 51 -17.77 57.73 -3.27
N LEU A 52 -16.75 57.15 -3.92
CA LEU A 52 -15.85 57.89 -4.79
C LEU A 52 -16.56 58.26 -6.09
N THR A 53 -16.64 59.56 -6.36
CA THR A 53 -17.13 60.12 -7.62
C THR A 53 -15.96 60.72 -8.41
N PRO A 54 -15.60 60.17 -9.59
CA PRO A 54 -14.58 60.75 -10.46
C PRO A 54 -14.95 62.16 -10.95
N VAL A 55 -13.99 62.85 -11.56
CA VAL A 55 -14.12 64.27 -11.95
C VAL A 55 -15.19 64.49 -13.02
N ASP A 56 -15.41 63.52 -13.90
CA ASP A 56 -16.48 63.51 -14.90
C ASP A 56 -17.83 63.02 -14.34
N GLY A 57 -17.88 62.72 -13.04
CA GLY A 57 -19.09 62.40 -12.29
C GLY A 57 -19.57 60.96 -12.41
N THR A 58 -18.89 60.10 -13.17
CA THR A 58 -19.28 58.69 -13.34
C THR A 58 -18.07 57.80 -13.15
N LEU A 59 -18.19 56.75 -12.34
CA LEU A 59 -17.16 55.72 -12.22
C LEU A 59 -17.47 54.61 -13.23
N ASP A 60 -16.73 54.57 -14.34
CA ASP A 60 -16.96 53.64 -15.44
C ASP A 60 -15.66 52.95 -15.92
N ALA A 61 -15.67 52.32 -17.08
CA ALA A 61 -14.51 51.58 -17.60
C ALA A 61 -13.27 52.46 -17.84
N ASN A 62 -13.42 53.78 -17.98
CA ASN A 62 -12.31 54.70 -18.23
C ASN A 62 -11.41 54.89 -17.00
N GLU A 63 -11.94 54.73 -15.79
CA GLU A 63 -11.17 54.79 -14.54
C GLU A 63 -10.55 53.44 -14.16
N ALA A 64 -10.63 52.40 -15.00
CA ALA A 64 -10.05 51.10 -14.70
C ALA A 64 -8.56 51.22 -14.33
N GLY A 65 -8.18 50.66 -13.19
CA GLY A 65 -6.85 50.81 -12.58
C GLY A 65 -6.75 51.91 -11.52
N LEU A 66 -7.83 52.67 -11.27
CA LEU A 66 -7.88 53.64 -10.16
C LEU A 66 -7.65 52.93 -8.83
N GLN A 67 -6.77 53.50 -8.00
CA GLN A 67 -6.40 52.93 -6.70
C GLN A 67 -6.66 53.92 -5.58
N VAL A 68 -7.30 53.43 -4.51
CA VAL A 68 -7.50 54.19 -3.27
C VAL A 68 -7.20 53.31 -2.07
N TYR A 69 -6.82 53.91 -0.95
CA TYR A 69 -6.76 53.22 0.32
C TYR A 69 -8.04 53.47 1.11
N ASP A 70 -8.84 52.44 1.28
CA ASP A 70 -10.03 52.48 2.13
C ASP A 70 -9.63 52.33 3.59
N THR A 71 -9.87 53.40 4.36
CA THR A 71 -9.46 53.52 5.77
C THR A 71 -10.41 52.82 6.74
N THR A 72 -11.61 52.44 6.32
CA THR A 72 -12.53 51.66 7.16
C THR A 72 -12.17 50.17 7.11
N THR A 73 -11.83 49.68 5.93
CA THR A 73 -11.47 48.27 5.68
C THR A 73 -9.96 48.02 5.74
N ASN A 74 -9.14 49.08 5.77
CA ASN A 74 -7.68 49.06 5.77
C ASN A 74 -7.08 48.34 4.56
N LYS A 75 -7.66 48.55 3.37
CA LYS A 75 -7.27 47.87 2.13
C LYS A 75 -6.98 48.88 1.03
N VAL A 76 -6.04 48.55 0.16
CA VAL A 76 -5.97 49.18 -1.16
C VAL A 76 -7.12 48.60 -2.00
N MET A 77 -7.97 49.45 -2.52
CA MET A 77 -9.06 49.13 -3.44
C MET A 77 -8.64 49.53 -4.84
N LEU A 78 -8.91 48.65 -5.81
CA LEU A 78 -8.66 48.85 -7.23
C LEU A 78 -10.01 48.85 -7.95
N TRP A 79 -10.24 49.80 -8.83
CA TRP A 79 -11.38 49.77 -9.73
C TRP A 79 -11.03 48.94 -10.96
N ASP A 80 -11.81 47.91 -11.28
CA ASP A 80 -11.55 47.03 -12.43
C ASP A 80 -12.23 47.49 -13.72
N GLY A 81 -12.95 48.62 -13.68
CA GLY A 81 -13.79 49.13 -14.76
C GLY A 81 -15.29 48.87 -14.56
N THR A 82 -15.65 48.00 -13.62
CA THR A 82 -17.05 47.63 -13.33
C THR A 82 -17.38 47.57 -11.84
N ALA A 83 -16.42 47.18 -11.01
CA ALA A 83 -16.57 47.05 -9.57
C ALA A 83 -15.25 47.38 -8.86
N TRP A 84 -15.37 47.68 -7.57
CA TRP A 84 -14.23 47.77 -6.69
C TRP A 84 -13.79 46.38 -6.25
N VAL A 85 -12.54 46.04 -6.57
CA VAL A 85 -11.88 44.83 -6.06
C VAL A 85 -10.85 45.26 -5.03
N ALA A 86 -10.81 44.57 -3.89
CA ALA A 86 -9.69 44.75 -2.99
C ALA A 86 -8.42 44.32 -3.74
N SER A 87 -7.40 45.18 -3.80
CA SER A 87 -6.04 44.75 -4.11
C SER A 87 -5.77 43.61 -3.14
N ALA A 88 -5.68 42.40 -3.68
CA ALA A 88 -5.76 41.22 -2.85
C ALA A 88 -4.59 41.24 -1.87
N THR A 89 -4.84 41.59 -0.60
CA THR A 89 -3.97 41.20 0.51
C THR A 89 -4.13 39.70 0.82
N GLY A 90 -4.80 38.97 -0.07
CA GLY A 90 -5.27 37.60 0.11
C GLY A 90 -5.48 36.86 -1.21
N THR A 91 -4.50 36.94 -2.09
CA THR A 91 -4.10 35.79 -2.90
C THR A 91 -2.59 35.87 -2.92
N ALA A 92 -1.93 35.14 -2.01
CA ALA A 92 -0.61 34.62 -2.31
C ALA A 92 -0.77 33.63 -3.47
N LYS A 93 -1.02 34.21 -4.66
CA LYS A 93 -0.72 33.65 -5.96
C LYS A 93 0.77 33.36 -5.85
N PHE A 94 1.17 32.10 -5.80
CA PHE A 94 2.43 31.78 -6.46
C PHE A 94 2.23 32.29 -7.89
N VAL A 95 2.95 33.35 -8.26
CA VAL A 95 2.68 34.14 -9.46
C VAL A 95 2.95 33.31 -10.71
N ASP A 96 1.91 33.18 -11.53
CA ASP A 96 1.87 33.29 -13.01
C ASP A 96 3.22 33.12 -13.75
N GLY A 97 3.42 32.15 -14.61
CA GLY A 97 2.43 31.36 -15.33
C GLY A 97 2.80 31.34 -16.81
N THR A 98 2.72 30.14 -17.37
CA THR A 98 2.66 29.75 -18.79
C THR A 98 2.91 28.26 -18.94
N THR A 99 3.42 27.59 -17.89
CA THR A 99 3.65 26.14 -17.90
C THR A 99 3.13 25.51 -16.61
N PRO A 100 2.80 24.20 -16.61
CA PRO A 100 2.32 23.47 -15.43
C PRO A 100 3.24 23.48 -14.19
N ALA A 101 4.31 24.27 -14.12
CA ALA A 101 5.33 24.17 -13.08
C ALA A 101 4.97 24.81 -11.72
N ASP A 102 3.86 25.56 -11.62
CA ASP A 102 3.56 26.36 -10.43
C ASP A 102 2.68 25.63 -9.39
N ALA A 103 2.75 26.13 -8.14
CA ALA A 103 1.86 25.73 -7.06
C ALA A 103 0.60 26.62 -7.07
N VAL A 104 -0.59 26.01 -7.08
CA VAL A 104 -1.87 26.73 -7.10
C VAL A 104 -2.58 26.57 -5.77
N PHE A 105 -3.19 27.64 -5.25
CA PHE A 105 -4.16 27.55 -4.16
C PHE A 105 -5.52 28.04 -4.65
N THR A 106 -6.46 27.12 -4.82
CA THR A 106 -7.81 27.42 -5.32
C THR A 106 -8.85 26.57 -4.59
N ASP A 107 -10.01 27.15 -4.27
CA ASP A 107 -11.13 26.45 -3.60
C ASP A 107 -10.75 25.70 -2.30
N GLY A 108 -9.77 26.21 -1.55
CA GLY A 108 -9.25 25.58 -0.35
C GLY A 108 -8.37 24.35 -0.58
N LYS A 109 -7.92 24.12 -1.81
CA LYS A 109 -7.03 23.03 -2.23
C LYS A 109 -5.68 23.57 -2.67
N VAL A 110 -4.64 22.75 -2.50
CA VAL A 110 -3.27 23.04 -2.96
C VAL A 110 -2.97 22.14 -4.15
N GLY A 111 -2.65 22.73 -5.30
CA GLY A 111 -2.08 22.09 -6.48
C GLY A 111 -0.58 22.33 -6.59
N ILE A 112 0.20 21.36 -7.05
CA ILE A 112 1.56 21.58 -7.55
C ILE A 112 1.64 20.85 -8.88
N GLY A 113 1.93 21.53 -9.98
CA GLY A 113 1.93 20.83 -11.26
C GLY A 113 0.60 20.81 -12.02
N ILE A 114 -0.46 21.39 -11.44
CA ILE A 114 -1.85 21.25 -11.90
C ILE A 114 -2.70 22.47 -11.58
N GLU A 115 -3.47 22.93 -12.56
CA GLU A 115 -4.30 24.13 -12.45
C GLU A 115 -5.63 23.88 -11.72
N ALA A 116 -6.19 22.66 -11.82
CA ALA A 116 -7.46 22.29 -11.20
C ALA A 116 -7.33 21.07 -10.27
N PRO A 117 -6.89 21.28 -9.01
CA PRO A 117 -6.79 20.21 -8.02
C PRO A 117 -8.13 19.51 -7.77
N SER A 118 -8.19 18.19 -7.99
CA SER A 118 -9.34 17.38 -7.60
C SER A 118 -9.36 17.10 -6.09
N GLU A 119 -8.19 17.00 -5.46
CA GLU A 119 -7.99 16.69 -4.04
C GLU A 119 -7.49 17.91 -3.23
N GLN A 120 -7.61 17.85 -1.89
CA GLN A 120 -7.12 18.90 -0.99
C GLN A 120 -5.63 19.23 -1.19
N PHE A 121 -4.84 18.21 -1.55
CA PHE A 121 -3.47 18.37 -2.00
C PHE A 121 -3.25 17.49 -3.23
N HIS A 122 -3.06 18.12 -4.39
CA HIS A 122 -2.87 17.45 -5.68
C HIS A 122 -1.53 17.85 -6.29
N ILE A 123 -0.58 16.93 -6.31
CA ILE A 123 0.66 17.09 -7.09
C ILE A 123 0.46 16.36 -8.43
N TYR A 124 0.92 16.92 -9.54
CA TYR A 124 0.88 16.28 -10.86
C TYR A 124 2.16 16.58 -11.64
N ASN A 125 2.71 15.60 -12.36
CA ASN A 125 3.89 15.80 -13.21
C ASN A 125 3.87 14.78 -14.35
N GLU A 126 3.97 15.25 -15.59
CA GLU A 126 3.92 14.43 -16.81
C GLU A 126 5.23 13.70 -17.11
N SER A 127 6.36 14.12 -16.52
CA SER A 127 7.72 13.66 -16.90
C SER A 127 8.46 12.88 -15.79
N GLY A 128 7.86 12.71 -14.60
CA GLY A 128 8.51 12.10 -13.41
C GLY A 128 9.66 12.97 -12.85
N ALA A 129 10.13 12.89 -11.60
CA ALA A 129 9.71 12.21 -10.40
C ALA A 129 8.74 13.07 -9.55
N PHE A 130 7.96 12.41 -8.70
CA PHE A 130 6.78 12.99 -8.06
C PHE A 130 7.01 13.52 -6.62
N SER A 131 7.98 12.97 -5.89
CA SER A 131 8.24 13.39 -4.50
C SER A 131 9.63 12.95 -4.05
N LEU A 132 10.52 13.90 -3.75
CA LEU A 132 11.80 13.67 -3.09
C LEU A 132 11.70 14.25 -1.67
N LEU A 133 11.81 13.39 -0.66
CA LEU A 133 12.05 13.80 0.72
C LEU A 133 13.52 13.51 0.99
N GLU A 134 14.33 14.55 1.15
CA GLU A 134 15.76 14.42 1.44
C GLU A 134 16.16 15.16 2.72
N SER A 135 17.14 14.61 3.43
CA SER A 135 17.76 15.20 4.62
C SER A 135 19.25 14.90 4.57
N ASN A 136 20.07 15.89 4.85
CA ASN A 136 21.53 15.77 4.89
C ASN A 136 22.09 15.55 6.31
N THR A 137 21.21 15.41 7.31
CA THR A 137 21.59 15.46 8.73
C THR A 137 20.90 14.44 9.61
N SER A 138 19.71 13.96 9.22
CA SER A 138 18.90 13.07 10.05
C SER A 138 17.98 12.23 9.16
N VAL A 139 16.67 12.31 9.36
CA VAL A 139 15.67 11.52 8.65
C VAL A 139 14.90 12.42 7.70
N ALA A 140 14.90 12.06 6.41
CA ALA A 140 13.87 12.50 5.50
C ALA A 140 12.70 11.50 5.59
N GLY A 141 11.54 11.96 6.02
CA GLY A 141 10.41 11.06 6.27
C GLY A 141 9.07 11.74 6.05
N LEU A 142 8.10 10.96 5.60
CA LEU A 142 6.70 11.35 5.54
C LEU A 142 6.03 10.94 6.86
N TYR A 143 5.69 11.92 7.70
CA TYR A 143 4.97 11.66 8.95
C TYR A 143 3.46 11.75 8.73
N ILE A 144 2.77 10.61 8.72
CA ILE A 144 1.31 10.54 8.60
C ILE A 144 0.72 10.19 9.97
N ARG A 145 -0.03 11.13 10.54
CA ARG A 145 -0.74 10.94 11.81
C ARG A 145 -2.24 10.96 11.56
N THR A 146 -2.91 9.91 12.03
CA THR A 146 -4.38 9.93 12.19
C THR A 146 -4.71 10.19 13.66
N ASN A 147 -5.83 10.86 13.91
CA ASN A 147 -6.41 11.04 15.26
C ASN A 147 -7.56 10.06 15.52
N ASN A 148 -7.86 9.16 14.59
CA ASN A 148 -8.89 8.14 14.73
C ASN A 148 -8.28 6.75 15.03
N THR A 149 -9.13 5.81 15.43
CA THR A 149 -8.76 4.40 15.65
C THR A 149 -8.68 3.58 14.35
N ASN A 150 -8.73 4.23 13.19
CA ASN A 150 -8.80 3.58 11.89
C ASN A 150 -7.42 3.51 11.20
N SER A 151 -7.35 2.69 10.15
CA SER A 151 -6.14 2.43 9.35
C SER A 151 -5.53 3.70 8.75
N THR A 152 -4.21 3.85 8.85
CA THR A 152 -3.46 4.82 8.03
C THR A 152 -2.85 4.11 6.84
N THR A 153 -3.03 4.68 5.64
CA THR A 153 -2.40 4.16 4.42
C THR A 153 -1.14 4.97 4.14
N LEU A 154 0.03 4.32 4.11
CA LEU A 154 1.29 4.98 3.79
C LEU A 154 1.44 5.16 2.28
N MET A 155 1.07 4.12 1.52
CA MET A 155 1.14 4.12 0.06
C MET A 155 -0.05 3.36 -0.52
N GLN A 156 -0.71 3.98 -1.50
CA GLN A 156 -1.74 3.39 -2.32
C GLN A 156 -1.37 3.59 -3.79
N LEU A 157 -1.27 2.50 -4.54
CA LEU A 157 -1.05 2.51 -5.98
C LEU A 157 -2.35 2.02 -6.63
N ASN A 158 -3.01 2.87 -7.42
CA ASN A 158 -4.28 2.55 -8.07
C ASN A 158 -4.04 2.34 -9.58
N GLN A 159 -4.63 1.29 -10.15
CA GLN A 159 -4.75 1.05 -11.59
C GLN A 159 -6.21 0.65 -11.88
N GLY A 160 -7.06 1.63 -12.26
CA GLY A 160 -8.49 1.39 -12.47
C GLY A 160 -9.23 1.06 -11.17
N THR A 161 -9.98 -0.04 -11.13
CA THR A 161 -10.62 -0.56 -9.90
C THR A 161 -9.66 -1.31 -8.99
N ASP A 162 -8.46 -1.64 -9.48
CA ASP A 162 -7.48 -2.38 -8.73
C ASP A 162 -6.52 -1.46 -7.99
N TYR A 163 -6.19 -1.83 -6.76
CA TYR A 163 -5.20 -1.09 -5.99
C TYR A 163 -4.28 -2.00 -5.16
N TRP A 164 -3.04 -1.57 -5.07
CA TRP A 164 -2.03 -2.10 -4.16
C TRP A 164 -1.94 -1.15 -2.98
N ARG A 165 -2.11 -1.66 -1.75
CA ARG A 165 -1.98 -0.83 -0.55
C ARG A 165 -1.02 -1.49 0.44
N THR A 166 0.02 -0.76 0.80
CA THR A 166 0.79 -1.04 2.01
C THR A 166 0.16 -0.25 3.14
N ARG A 167 -0.47 -0.95 4.09
CA ARG A 167 -1.15 -0.31 5.22
C ARG A 167 -0.44 -0.63 6.52
N PHE A 168 -0.33 0.37 7.36
CA PHE A 168 0.06 0.20 8.75
C PHE A 168 -1.24 0.35 9.56
N TYR A 169 -1.75 -0.72 10.15
CA TYR A 169 -2.95 -0.68 10.97
C TYR A 169 -2.57 -0.60 12.45
N SER A 170 -3.21 0.30 13.18
CA SER A 170 -3.30 0.23 14.64
C SER A 170 -4.76 0.28 15.02
N SER A 171 -5.49 -0.83 14.82
CA SER A 171 -6.83 -0.92 15.42
C SER A 171 -6.65 -1.32 16.88
N LEU A 172 -7.20 -0.51 17.79
CA LEU A 172 -7.38 -0.88 19.20
C LEU A 172 -8.54 -1.90 19.34
N GLY A 173 -8.57 -2.92 18.49
CA GLY A 173 -9.39 -4.10 18.71
C GLY A 173 -8.70 -5.04 19.72
N PRO A 174 -9.39 -6.08 20.23
CA PRO A 174 -8.87 -6.99 21.26
C PRO A 174 -7.53 -7.69 20.90
N SER A 175 -7.08 -7.58 19.64
CA SER A 175 -5.98 -8.33 19.05
C SER A 175 -4.73 -7.51 18.71
N GLY A 176 -4.59 -6.25 19.15
CA GLY A 176 -3.34 -5.48 19.00
C GLY A 176 -3.08 -4.93 17.57
N ASN A 177 -2.02 -4.13 17.42
CA ASN A 177 -1.70 -3.44 16.16
C ASN A 177 -1.33 -4.42 15.03
N SER A 178 -1.99 -4.33 13.86
CA SER A 178 -1.71 -5.20 12.69
C SER A 178 -0.77 -4.52 11.70
N TYR A 179 0.37 -5.12 11.41
CA TYR A 179 1.20 -4.71 10.28
C TYR A 179 0.88 -5.60 9.07
N GLY A 180 0.41 -5.03 7.96
CA GLY A 180 -0.08 -5.82 6.82
C GLY A 180 0.25 -5.23 5.45
N ILE A 181 0.96 -6.00 4.63
CA ILE A 181 1.01 -5.81 3.17
C ILE A 181 -0.19 -6.57 2.60
N GLY A 182 -1.15 -5.86 2.00
CA GLY A 182 -2.37 -6.46 1.46
C GLY A 182 -2.49 -6.24 -0.04
N PHE A 183 -2.57 -7.32 -0.80
CA PHE A 183 -2.86 -7.31 -2.24
C PHE A 183 -4.37 -7.47 -2.44
N ASN A 184 -5.04 -6.37 -2.83
CA ASN A 184 -6.40 -6.17 -3.33
C ASN A 184 -7.59 -7.01 -2.79
N GLN A 185 -8.75 -6.37 -2.69
CA GLN A 185 -10.00 -6.83 -2.06
C GLN A 185 -10.88 -7.76 -2.93
N ILE A 186 -10.32 -8.55 -3.84
CA ILE A 186 -11.11 -9.69 -4.33
C ILE A 186 -11.10 -10.67 -3.18
N LEU A 187 -12.15 -10.65 -2.36
CA LEU A 187 -12.29 -11.65 -1.31
C LEU A 187 -12.23 -13.03 -1.97
N PRO A 188 -11.31 -13.90 -1.52
CA PRO A 188 -10.40 -13.72 -0.38
C PRO A 188 -9.03 -13.06 -0.71
N SER A 189 -8.50 -12.27 0.25
CA SER A 189 -7.18 -11.62 0.18
C SER A 189 -6.05 -12.60 -0.15
N MET A 190 -5.17 -12.25 -1.10
CA MET A 190 -4.11 -13.15 -1.58
C MET A 190 -3.03 -13.42 -0.52
N PHE A 191 -2.68 -12.43 0.30
CA PHE A 191 -1.72 -12.51 1.40
C PHE A 191 -2.05 -11.46 2.46
N LEU A 192 -2.10 -11.86 3.72
CA LEU A 192 -2.47 -11.05 4.87
C LEU A 192 -1.54 -11.38 6.04
N ILE A 193 -0.95 -10.37 6.68
CA ILE A 193 -0.29 -10.51 7.97
C ILE A 193 -1.18 -9.82 9.03
N GLN A 194 -1.55 -10.56 10.07
CA GLN A 194 -2.40 -10.11 11.18
C GLN A 194 -1.57 -9.56 12.35
N SER A 195 -2.21 -8.84 13.27
CA SER A 195 -1.60 -8.27 14.48
C SER A 195 -1.04 -9.28 15.46
N ASP A 196 -1.64 -10.47 15.52
CA ASP A 196 -1.13 -11.59 16.29
C ASP A 196 0.08 -12.26 15.60
N GLY A 197 0.53 -11.72 14.46
CA GLY A 197 1.62 -12.24 13.65
C GLY A 197 1.25 -13.45 12.81
N ASN A 198 -0.05 -13.76 12.66
CA ASN A 198 -0.50 -14.83 11.77
C ASN A 198 -0.47 -14.38 10.30
N ILE A 199 -0.20 -15.33 9.40
CA ILE A 199 -0.17 -15.12 7.96
C ILE A 199 -1.32 -15.90 7.31
N ALA A 200 -2.23 -15.20 6.65
CA ALA A 200 -3.30 -15.77 5.83
C ALA A 200 -2.96 -15.64 4.35
N ILE A 201 -3.11 -16.72 3.57
CA ILE A 201 -2.93 -16.72 2.11
C ILE A 201 -4.21 -17.27 1.48
N GLY A 202 -4.84 -16.49 0.60
CA GLY A 202 -6.09 -16.88 -0.04
C GLY A 202 -7.31 -16.90 0.89
N GLN A 203 -7.26 -16.22 2.03
CA GLN A 203 -8.38 -16.07 2.98
C GLN A 203 -8.33 -14.74 3.74
N SER A 204 -9.46 -14.35 4.35
CA SER A 204 -9.60 -13.06 5.05
C SER A 204 -9.08 -13.04 6.49
N SER A 205 -8.76 -14.20 7.06
CA SER A 205 -8.17 -14.36 8.40
C SER A 205 -7.52 -15.73 8.54
N ALA A 206 -6.45 -15.83 9.31
CA ALA A 206 -5.83 -17.06 9.77
C ALA A 206 -6.03 -17.24 11.28
N THR A 207 -6.23 -18.50 11.68
CA THR A 207 -6.28 -18.96 13.07
C THR A 207 -4.97 -19.61 13.52
N GLN A 208 -4.04 -19.78 12.58
CA GLN A 208 -2.70 -20.35 12.78
C GLN A 208 -1.64 -19.38 12.27
N LYS A 209 -0.38 -19.59 12.68
CA LYS A 209 0.74 -18.72 12.29
C LYS A 209 0.93 -18.60 10.78
N LEU A 210 0.63 -19.65 10.03
CA LEU A 210 0.55 -19.64 8.57
C LEU A 210 -0.63 -20.52 8.16
N GLU A 211 -1.60 -19.95 7.45
CA GLU A 211 -2.79 -20.65 7.00
C GLU A 211 -3.12 -20.28 5.55
N ILE A 212 -3.12 -21.29 4.68
CA ILE A 212 -3.24 -21.17 3.23
C ILE A 212 -4.57 -21.82 2.81
N ALA A 213 -5.49 -21.03 2.27
CA ALA A 213 -6.68 -21.56 1.64
C ALA A 213 -6.34 -21.98 0.20
N GLY A 214 -6.11 -23.29 0.02
CA GLY A 214 -5.68 -23.88 -1.24
C GLY A 214 -4.42 -24.73 -1.07
N ASN A 215 -3.74 -24.98 -2.19
CA ASN A 215 -2.54 -25.81 -2.21
C ASN A 215 -1.28 -24.95 -2.07
N ALA A 216 -0.32 -25.40 -1.26
CA ALA A 216 1.02 -24.84 -1.19
C ALA A 216 2.02 -25.79 -1.83
N LYS A 217 2.79 -25.32 -2.82
CA LYS A 217 3.96 -26.06 -3.35
C LYS A 217 5.19 -25.65 -2.54
N LEU A 218 5.82 -26.61 -1.88
CA LEU A 218 7.07 -26.44 -1.15
C LEU A 218 8.12 -27.33 -1.81
N GLU A 219 9.30 -26.78 -2.15
CA GLU A 219 10.42 -27.58 -2.68
C GLU A 219 11.01 -28.47 -1.58
N GLU A 220 11.18 -27.92 -0.39
CA GLU A 220 11.52 -28.66 0.83
C GLU A 220 10.79 -28.04 2.03
N LEU A 221 10.27 -28.88 2.93
CA LEU A 221 9.72 -28.45 4.22
C LEU A 221 10.69 -28.83 5.34
N TYR A 222 11.58 -27.90 5.71
CA TYR A 222 12.43 -28.06 6.89
C TYR A 222 11.67 -27.57 8.14
N TYR A 223 11.22 -28.50 8.98
CA TYR A 223 10.48 -28.18 10.20
C TYR A 223 11.17 -28.78 11.42
N GLY A 224 11.65 -27.93 12.34
CA GLY A 224 12.37 -28.34 13.56
C GLY A 224 11.48 -28.88 14.69
N GLY A 225 10.21 -29.20 14.42
CA GLY A 225 9.21 -29.65 15.39
C GLY A 225 8.35 -30.81 14.86
N VAL A 226 7.11 -30.93 15.35
CA VAL A 226 6.14 -31.95 14.91
C VAL A 226 5.13 -31.35 13.93
N ILE A 227 4.98 -31.94 12.74
CA ILE A 227 3.85 -31.67 11.85
C ILE A 227 2.60 -32.34 12.43
N ARG A 228 1.60 -31.56 12.86
CA ARG A 228 0.32 -32.06 13.42
C ARG A 228 -0.85 -31.51 12.59
N ASP A 229 -1.89 -32.31 12.43
CA ASP A 229 -3.19 -31.84 11.93
C ASP A 229 -3.99 -31.11 13.02
N HIS A 230 -4.86 -30.19 12.59
CA HIS A 230 -5.75 -29.37 13.41
C HIS A 230 -6.86 -30.24 14.00
N ARG A 231 -6.63 -30.84 15.18
CA ARG A 231 -7.62 -31.21 16.24
C ARG A 231 -7.10 -32.33 17.14
N PHE A 232 -5.98 -32.11 17.83
CA PHE A 232 -5.55 -32.94 18.98
C PHE A 232 -5.45 -34.46 18.73
N SER A 233 -5.44 -34.92 17.47
CA SER A 233 -5.11 -36.29 17.13
C SER A 233 -3.62 -36.30 16.86
N ASN A 234 -2.87 -37.09 17.62
CA ASN A 234 -1.44 -37.32 17.42
C ASN A 234 -1.16 -38.10 16.12
N LYS A 235 -1.79 -37.71 15.01
CA LYS A 235 -1.79 -38.40 13.72
C LYS A 235 -1.23 -37.47 12.66
N LEU A 236 -0.30 -38.00 11.86
CA LEU A 236 0.03 -37.43 10.55
C LEU A 236 -1.04 -37.91 9.57
N ILE A 237 -1.85 -36.98 9.03
CA ILE A 237 -2.83 -37.29 7.99
C ILE A 237 -2.24 -36.86 6.65
N LEU A 238 -2.09 -37.81 5.73
CA LEU A 238 -1.78 -37.54 4.33
C LEU A 238 -3.08 -37.77 3.55
N PHE A 239 -3.64 -36.70 2.96
CA PHE A 239 -4.92 -36.75 2.28
C PHE A 239 -4.76 -36.36 0.81
N SER A 240 -5.50 -37.05 -0.06
CA SER A 240 -5.57 -36.80 -1.50
C SER A 240 -7.03 -36.85 -1.93
N SER A 241 -7.47 -35.88 -2.74
CA SER A 241 -8.89 -35.71 -3.11
C SER A 241 -9.29 -36.40 -4.42
N SER A 242 -8.36 -36.99 -5.20
CA SER A 242 -8.76 -37.55 -6.50
C SER A 242 -8.07 -38.83 -6.98
N LEU A 243 -7.05 -39.40 -6.32
CA LEU A 243 -6.39 -40.62 -6.81
C LEU A 243 -5.95 -41.57 -5.67
N ALA A 244 -4.88 -41.25 -4.96
CA ALA A 244 -4.36 -42.03 -3.84
C ALA A 244 -3.55 -41.13 -2.89
N THR A 245 -3.49 -41.51 -1.62
CA THR A 245 -2.49 -40.99 -0.69
C THR A 245 -1.29 -41.91 -0.76
N GLU A 246 -0.10 -41.37 -1.04
CA GLU A 246 1.13 -42.15 -1.15
C GLU A 246 2.19 -41.66 -0.16
N LEU A 247 2.94 -42.61 0.41
CA LEU A 247 4.17 -42.37 1.16
C LEU A 247 5.33 -42.92 0.32
N HIS A 248 6.22 -42.04 -0.13
CA HIS A 248 7.40 -42.42 -0.92
C HIS A 248 8.66 -42.29 -0.10
N SER A 249 9.55 -43.28 -0.20
CA SER A 249 10.94 -43.13 0.25
C SER A 249 11.77 -42.64 -0.94
N ALA A 250 12.27 -41.40 -0.87
CA ALA A 250 13.22 -40.90 -1.87
C ALA A 250 14.61 -41.55 -1.74
N GLY A 251 14.95 -42.07 -0.55
CA GLY A 251 16.21 -42.75 -0.27
C GLY A 251 16.16 -44.27 -0.51
N SER A 252 17.33 -44.91 -0.56
CA SER A 252 17.49 -46.34 -0.81
C SER A 252 17.07 -47.25 0.37
N THR A 253 16.69 -46.69 1.51
CA THR A 253 16.42 -47.45 2.75
C THR A 253 14.95 -47.79 2.98
N GLY A 254 14.03 -47.32 2.11
CA GLY A 254 12.60 -47.53 2.28
C GLY A 254 11.97 -46.65 3.37
N ILE A 255 10.79 -47.03 3.84
CA ILE A 255 10.02 -46.30 4.88
C ILE A 255 10.31 -46.93 6.24
N LEU A 256 10.84 -46.15 7.18
CA LEU A 256 11.18 -46.62 8.53
C LEU A 256 10.14 -46.14 9.55
N PHE A 257 9.75 -47.03 10.45
CA PHE A 257 8.98 -46.73 11.65
C PHE A 257 9.92 -46.79 12.85
N LYS A 258 10.03 -45.69 13.59
CA LYS A 258 10.99 -45.54 14.70
C LYS A 258 10.31 -45.09 15.99
N ASP A 259 10.94 -45.40 17.11
CA ASP A 259 10.54 -44.87 18.42
C ASP A 259 11.11 -43.46 18.67
N ASN A 260 10.82 -42.91 19.85
CA ASN A 260 11.30 -41.58 20.26
C ASN A 260 12.83 -41.52 20.50
N ALA A 261 13.48 -42.67 20.67
CA ALA A 261 14.93 -42.79 20.79
C ALA A 261 15.61 -43.06 19.44
N ASN A 262 14.86 -42.96 18.33
CA ASN A 262 15.32 -43.17 16.95
C ASN A 262 15.75 -44.63 16.65
N ASN A 263 15.27 -45.60 17.44
CA ASN A 263 15.45 -47.03 17.15
C ASN A 263 14.46 -47.47 16.07
N GLU A 264 14.89 -48.34 15.16
CA GLU A 264 14.01 -48.92 14.14
C GLU A 264 13.13 -50.02 14.73
N LEU A 265 11.81 -49.83 14.66
CA LEU A 265 10.81 -50.81 15.11
C LEU A 265 10.30 -51.67 13.95
N ALA A 266 10.09 -51.05 12.78
CA ALA A 266 9.65 -51.72 11.57
C ALA A 266 10.11 -50.94 10.33
N ARG A 267 10.08 -51.59 9.17
CA ARG A 267 10.34 -50.94 7.88
C ARG A 267 9.56 -51.57 6.74
N ILE A 268 9.23 -50.78 5.74
CA ILE A 268 8.99 -51.28 4.38
C ILE A 268 10.27 -51.02 3.60
N SER A 269 11.01 -52.09 3.24
CA SER A 269 12.25 -51.95 2.47
C SER A 269 11.98 -51.42 1.07
N ASN A 270 13.03 -50.95 0.39
CA ASN A 270 13.00 -50.57 -1.03
C ASN A 270 12.67 -51.75 -1.97
N GLU A 271 12.76 -53.00 -1.49
CA GLU A 271 12.34 -54.21 -2.21
C GLU A 271 10.85 -54.55 -1.96
N GLY A 272 10.16 -53.73 -1.16
CA GLY A 272 8.75 -53.90 -0.82
C GLY A 272 8.50 -55.03 0.18
N ASN A 273 9.47 -55.30 1.07
CA ASN A 273 9.31 -56.27 2.16
C ASN A 273 9.01 -55.52 3.47
N PHE A 274 8.07 -56.02 4.26
CA PHE A 274 7.74 -55.46 5.56
C PHE A 274 8.48 -56.21 6.69
N GLY A 275 9.44 -55.54 7.32
CA GLY A 275 10.20 -56.06 8.45
C GLY A 275 9.69 -55.51 9.78
N ILE A 276 9.52 -56.36 10.80
CA ILE A 276 9.22 -55.96 12.18
C ILE A 276 10.32 -56.49 13.10
N GLY A 277 11.01 -55.60 13.82
CA GLY A 277 12.17 -55.95 14.65
C GLY A 277 13.42 -56.40 13.88
N THR A 278 13.45 -56.18 12.56
CA THR A 278 14.58 -56.51 11.68
C THR A 278 14.84 -55.38 10.68
N THR A 279 16.11 -55.05 10.43
CA THR A 279 16.53 -54.03 9.46
C THR A 279 16.73 -54.58 8.04
N SER A 280 16.73 -55.90 7.89
CA SER A 280 17.06 -56.60 6.64
C SER A 280 16.05 -57.72 6.37
N PRO A 281 14.77 -57.37 6.09
CA PRO A 281 13.73 -58.37 5.87
C PRO A 281 14.00 -59.18 4.59
N VAL A 282 14.08 -60.51 4.72
CA VAL A 282 14.37 -61.43 3.59
C VAL A 282 13.11 -62.05 2.97
N ALA A 283 11.94 -61.75 3.53
CA ALA A 283 10.63 -62.19 3.05
C ALA A 283 9.65 -61.02 3.02
N LYS A 284 8.53 -61.19 2.30
CA LYS A 284 7.50 -60.12 2.17
C LYS A 284 6.97 -59.62 3.51
N LEU A 285 6.87 -60.52 4.49
CA LEU A 285 6.70 -60.21 5.90
C LEU A 285 7.77 -60.97 6.67
N ASP A 286 8.65 -60.25 7.36
CA ASP A 286 9.73 -60.82 8.18
C ASP A 286 9.65 -60.24 9.60
N VAL A 287 9.45 -61.10 10.59
CA VAL A 287 9.26 -60.70 11.98
C VAL A 287 10.34 -61.36 12.83
N ASN A 288 11.22 -60.55 13.39
CA ASN A 288 12.20 -61.00 14.37
C ASN A 288 11.55 -61.03 15.76
N GLY A 289 10.75 -62.06 16.02
CA GLY A 289 10.03 -62.24 17.27
C GLY A 289 8.84 -63.18 17.12
N ALA A 290 8.13 -63.41 18.24
CA ALA A 290 6.92 -64.24 18.24
C ALA A 290 5.74 -63.51 17.58
N ILE A 291 4.98 -64.23 16.76
CA ILE A 291 3.73 -63.74 16.16
C ILE A 291 2.55 -64.37 16.89
N LYS A 292 1.66 -63.55 17.44
CA LYS A 292 0.38 -64.02 17.97
C LYS A 292 -0.62 -64.12 16.83
N VAL A 293 -0.95 -65.35 16.44
CA VAL A 293 -2.00 -65.63 15.45
C VAL A 293 -3.32 -65.79 16.17
N GLY A 294 -4.37 -65.09 15.71
CA GLY A 294 -5.73 -65.22 16.25
C GLY A 294 -6.47 -66.43 15.70
N ASP A 295 -7.71 -66.61 16.15
CA ASP A 295 -8.62 -67.52 15.45
C ASP A 295 -9.13 -66.88 14.15
N ALA A 296 -9.59 -67.71 13.21
CA ALA A 296 -10.01 -67.26 11.89
C ALA A 296 -11.38 -66.54 11.88
N VAL A 297 -11.53 -65.63 10.90
CA VAL A 297 -12.77 -64.90 10.61
C VAL A 297 -13.81 -65.82 9.95
N ALA A 298 -15.09 -65.43 10.01
CA ALA A 298 -16.28 -66.20 9.62
C ALA A 298 -16.27 -66.86 8.21
N THR A 299 -15.39 -66.41 7.30
CA THR A 299 -15.21 -67.03 5.97
C THR A 299 -13.72 -67.27 5.71
N PRO A 300 -13.19 -68.47 5.99
CA PRO A 300 -11.78 -68.74 5.77
C PRO A 300 -11.44 -68.84 4.28
N VAL A 301 -10.23 -68.40 3.93
CA VAL A 301 -9.68 -68.42 2.56
C VAL A 301 -8.45 -69.33 2.54
N ALA A 302 -8.25 -70.08 1.46
CA ALA A 302 -7.14 -71.01 1.32
C ALA A 302 -5.80 -70.29 1.58
N GLY A 303 -4.93 -70.89 2.39
CA GLY A 303 -3.65 -70.32 2.80
C GLY A 303 -3.66 -69.54 4.12
N MET A 304 -4.82 -69.36 4.76
CA MET A 304 -4.88 -68.79 6.11
C MET A 304 -4.26 -69.72 7.16
N ILE A 305 -3.56 -69.12 8.13
CA ILE A 305 -3.10 -69.78 9.37
C ILE A 305 -3.92 -69.21 10.53
N ALA A 306 -4.40 -70.07 11.42
CA ALA A 306 -5.13 -69.70 12.63
C ALA A 306 -4.61 -70.47 13.84
N TYR A 307 -4.82 -69.91 15.04
CA TYR A 307 -4.61 -70.63 16.30
C TYR A 307 -5.95 -70.75 17.04
N GLY A 308 -6.38 -71.98 17.30
CA GLY A 308 -7.68 -72.23 17.93
C GLY A 308 -8.02 -73.73 17.93
N ASP A 309 -9.28 -74.06 18.22
CA ASP A 309 -9.80 -75.42 18.05
C ASP A 309 -10.72 -75.47 16.81
N LYS A 310 -10.41 -76.38 15.88
CA LYS A 310 -11.18 -76.62 14.66
C LYS A 310 -11.85 -77.99 14.62
N GLY A 311 -12.11 -78.57 15.80
CA GLY A 311 -12.66 -79.92 15.97
C GLY A 311 -11.58 -80.98 16.15
N SER A 312 -10.33 -80.60 16.39
CA SER A 312 -9.19 -81.51 16.61
C SER A 312 -8.26 -81.01 17.72
N GLY A 313 -8.83 -80.26 18.67
CA GLY A 313 -8.15 -79.68 19.82
C GLY A 313 -7.44 -78.37 19.50
N ILE A 314 -6.93 -77.68 20.51
CA ILE A 314 -6.23 -76.41 20.34
C ILE A 314 -4.91 -76.62 19.59
N GLY A 315 -4.61 -75.76 18.61
CA GLY A 315 -3.34 -75.79 17.87
C GLY A 315 -3.32 -74.80 16.72
N PHE A 316 -2.26 -74.86 15.90
CA PHE A 316 -2.20 -74.16 14.64
C PHE A 316 -2.94 -74.93 13.56
N TYR A 317 -3.67 -74.22 12.71
CA TYR A 317 -4.42 -74.79 11.60
C TYR A 317 -4.19 -73.99 10.33
N GLY A 318 -4.06 -74.68 9.21
CA GLY A 318 -4.05 -74.13 7.87
C GLY A 318 -5.37 -74.40 7.17
N TYR A 319 -5.95 -73.39 6.50
CA TYR A 319 -7.16 -73.60 5.71
C TYR A 319 -6.81 -73.94 4.26
N THR A 320 -7.37 -75.03 3.73
CA THR A 320 -7.06 -75.53 2.38
C THR A 320 -8.05 -75.09 1.30
N GLY A 321 -9.08 -74.32 1.66
CA GLY A 321 -10.18 -73.93 0.77
C GLY A 321 -11.49 -74.66 1.06
N GLY A 322 -11.44 -75.82 1.72
CA GLY A 322 -12.63 -76.58 2.13
C GLY A 322 -12.67 -76.99 3.61
N ALA A 323 -11.53 -77.05 4.28
CA ALA A 323 -11.44 -77.44 5.68
C ALA A 323 -10.21 -76.86 6.37
N TRP A 324 -10.28 -76.80 7.69
CA TRP A 324 -9.13 -76.56 8.54
C TRP A 324 -8.35 -77.85 8.75
N VAL A 325 -7.04 -77.78 8.51
CA VAL A 325 -6.12 -78.90 8.72
C VAL A 325 -5.14 -78.49 9.82
N LYS A 326 -5.02 -79.33 10.84
CA LYS A 326 -4.07 -79.07 11.94
C LYS A 326 -2.64 -79.11 11.39
N LEU A 327 -1.92 -78.01 11.60
CA LEU A 327 -0.50 -77.92 11.34
C LEU A 327 0.18 -78.62 12.53
N HIS A 328 0.82 -79.73 12.22
CA HIS A 328 1.37 -80.70 13.16
C HIS A 328 2.76 -80.29 13.63
#